data_AF-A0A9W8XG52-F1
#
_entry.id   AF-A0A9W8XG52-F1
#
_cell.length_a   1.000
_cell.length_b   1.000
_cell.length_c   1.000
_cell.angle_alpha   90.00
_cell.angle_beta   90.00
_cell.angle_gamma   90.00
#
_symmetry.space_group_name_H-M   'P 1'
#
loop_
_entity.id
_entity.type
_entity.pdbx_description
1 polymer ?
#
loop_
_entity_poly.entity_id
_entity_poly.type
_entity_poly.pdbx_seq_one_letter_code
_entity_poly.pdbx_strand_id
1 'polypeptide(L)'
;MTIADLFFVHQRGAANAVYFGAVMMGSFLTPLAAGSQAASQGWRWSYYTLSICLTILFFLFLVAYEETKFVPLYVGYPTADPTTLPSAQGEDLKTAGGSNESKNLDTLTKMDSPSVYATAYTPHTYRQRMRLWTPTDEPLGKLFLLPLHVVTLPHVLFTALQFAAVVAWLVLVMAMISIIFSMPPYRFTTAGVGYMTLGPFVGNVFGTLYGGPLSDWIVVRLARRNGNVFEPEMRLHLLCVSVVSMAGGLIMFGVTADRGMHWILPSIGGAFFAFGMGSIGEIAFTLLVDSYRDIVAEAFIVVAFFRNALSMAVPFAMVPWWNSMGLSNMFITVGCLSFFIGLLYVPLLLWGKQIRVKLAPRYEGLVAKKKLIG
;
A
#
# COMPACT_ATOMS: atom_id res chain seq x y z
N MET A 1 5.33 5.68 -9.87
CA MET A 1 4.73 6.81 -9.15
C MET A 1 4.02 6.25 -7.94
N THR A 2 4.64 6.39 -6.77
CA THR A 2 4.10 5.93 -5.50
C THR A 2 3.49 7.12 -4.76
N ILE A 3 2.54 6.88 -3.85
CA ILE A 3 1.99 7.93 -2.97
C ILE A 3 3.11 8.67 -2.21
N ALA A 4 4.25 8.01 -2.00
CA ALA A 4 5.44 8.61 -1.40
C ALA A 4 6.09 9.71 -2.25
N ASP A 5 5.91 9.70 -3.58
CA ASP A 5 6.49 10.69 -4.49
C ASP A 5 5.68 11.99 -4.54
N LEU A 6 4.38 11.94 -4.21
CA LEU A 6 3.43 13.06 -4.28
C LEU A 6 3.22 13.77 -2.94
N PHE A 7 3.27 13.03 -1.84
CA PHE A 7 2.92 13.55 -0.51
C PHE A 7 4.12 13.66 0.42
N PHE A 8 4.13 14.71 1.24
CA PHE A 8 5.10 14.86 2.32
C PHE A 8 4.92 13.79 3.39
N VAL A 9 5.99 13.47 4.12
CA VAL A 9 6.04 12.37 5.11
C VAL A 9 4.85 12.36 6.08
N HIS A 10 4.41 13.52 6.55
CA HIS A 10 3.29 13.65 7.50
C HIS A 10 1.90 13.42 6.89
N GLN A 11 1.76 13.45 5.56
CA GLN A 11 0.49 13.27 4.83
C GLN A 11 0.37 11.90 4.15
N ARG A 12 1.48 11.16 4.04
CA ARG A 12 1.55 9.88 3.32
C ARG A 12 0.62 8.81 3.88
N GLY A 13 0.53 8.68 5.21
CA GLY A 13 -0.34 7.70 5.87
C GLY A 13 -1.81 7.93 5.50
N ALA A 14 -2.26 9.18 5.59
CA ALA A 14 -3.63 9.54 5.21
C ALA A 14 -3.91 9.32 3.71
N ALA A 15 -2.97 9.70 2.84
CA ALA A 15 -3.13 9.50 1.39
C ALA A 15 -3.16 8.00 1.01
N ASN A 16 -2.33 7.18 1.65
CA ASN A 16 -2.32 5.73 1.46
C ASN A 16 -3.63 5.10 1.93
N ALA A 17 -4.14 5.51 3.10
CA ALA A 17 -5.40 5.04 3.63
C ALA A 17 -6.60 5.41 2.75
N VAL A 18 -6.61 6.62 2.17
CA VAL A 18 -7.68 7.02 1.22
C VAL A 18 -7.61 6.18 -0.05
N TYR A 19 -6.41 6.00 -0.62
CA TYR A 19 -6.23 5.19 -1.82
C TYR A 19 -6.65 3.73 -1.60
N PHE A 20 -6.09 3.08 -0.58
CA PHE A 20 -6.37 1.69 -0.28
C PHE A 20 -7.83 1.49 0.14
N GLY A 21 -8.38 2.40 0.94
CA GLY A 21 -9.80 2.43 1.30
C GLY A 21 -10.70 2.48 0.08
N ALA A 22 -10.39 3.34 -0.91
CA ALA A 22 -11.16 3.42 -2.15
C ALA A 22 -11.11 2.12 -2.96
N VAL A 23 -9.93 1.49 -3.07
CA VAL A 23 -9.76 0.20 -3.77
C VAL A 23 -10.57 -0.91 -3.09
N MET A 24 -10.53 -0.99 -1.76
CA MET A 24 -11.24 -2.02 -1.01
C MET A 24 -12.76 -1.79 -1.02
N MET A 25 -13.22 -0.55 -0.86
CA MET A 25 -14.65 -0.21 -1.00
C MET A 25 -15.18 -0.54 -2.40
N GLY A 26 -14.42 -0.21 -3.45
CA GLY A 26 -14.76 -0.57 -4.83
C GLY A 26 -14.90 -2.09 -5.01
N SER A 27 -14.02 -2.87 -4.40
CA SER A 27 -14.01 -4.34 -4.52
C SER A 27 -15.30 -5.00 -4.00
N PHE A 28 -15.98 -4.42 -3.01
CA PHE A 28 -17.26 -4.93 -2.49
C PHE A 28 -18.50 -4.30 -3.14
N LEU A 29 -18.40 -3.05 -3.61
CA LEU A 29 -19.48 -2.35 -4.31
C LEU A 29 -19.66 -2.83 -5.76
N THR A 30 -18.58 -3.25 -6.43
CA THR A 30 -18.68 -3.71 -7.82
C THR A 30 -19.55 -4.96 -7.97
N PRO A 31 -19.39 -6.05 -7.18
CA PRO A 31 -20.27 -7.20 -7.26
C PRO A 31 -21.73 -6.88 -6.89
N LEU A 32 -21.93 -5.92 -5.97
CA LEU A 32 -23.25 -5.45 -5.57
C LEU A 32 -24.02 -4.84 -6.75
N ALA A 33 -23.38 -3.90 -7.46
CA ALA A 33 -23.95 -3.25 -8.63
C ALA A 33 -24.06 -4.21 -9.82
N ALA A 34 -23.06 -5.07 -10.02
CA ALA A 34 -23.06 -6.06 -11.09
C ALA A 34 -24.20 -7.08 -10.91
N GLY A 35 -24.46 -7.54 -9.68
CA GLY A 35 -25.53 -8.49 -9.39
C GLY A 35 -26.92 -7.92 -9.66
N SER A 36 -27.19 -6.67 -9.26
CA SER A 36 -28.48 -6.01 -9.52
C SER A 36 -28.69 -5.69 -11.00
N GLN A 37 -27.63 -5.29 -11.70
CA GLN A 37 -27.67 -5.07 -13.14
C GLN A 37 -27.88 -6.38 -13.91
N ALA A 38 -27.18 -7.45 -13.51
CA ALA A 38 -27.34 -8.76 -14.13
C ALA A 38 -28.76 -9.32 -13.98
N ALA A 39 -29.45 -9.02 -12.87
CA ALA A 39 -30.83 -9.41 -12.65
C ALA A 39 -31.85 -8.65 -13.51
N SER A 40 -31.60 -7.37 -13.80
CA SER A 40 -32.54 -6.50 -14.51
C SER A 40 -32.34 -6.47 -16.02
N GLN A 41 -31.09 -6.45 -16.47
CA GLN A 41 -30.71 -6.25 -17.88
C GLN A 41 -29.95 -7.46 -18.47
N GLY A 42 -29.62 -8.45 -17.65
CA GLY A 42 -28.81 -9.61 -18.02
C GLY A 42 -27.30 -9.36 -17.84
N TRP A 43 -26.54 -10.45 -17.77
CA TRP A 43 -25.12 -10.43 -17.42
C TRP A 43 -24.21 -9.71 -18.43
N ARG A 44 -24.62 -9.62 -19.71
CA ARG A 44 -23.84 -8.93 -20.76
C ARG A 44 -23.72 -7.43 -20.49
N TRP A 45 -24.76 -6.83 -19.91
CA TRP A 45 -24.79 -5.40 -19.61
C TRP A 45 -23.76 -4.99 -18.56
N SER A 46 -23.39 -5.89 -17.63
CA SER A 46 -22.29 -5.65 -16.70
C SER A 46 -20.96 -5.40 -17.42
N TYR A 47 -20.70 -6.11 -18.53
CA TYR A 47 -19.50 -5.89 -19.35
C TYR A 47 -19.57 -4.59 -20.15
N TYR A 48 -20.76 -4.20 -20.66
CA TYR A 48 -20.94 -2.92 -21.34
C TYR A 48 -20.70 -1.74 -20.40
N THR A 49 -21.26 -1.78 -19.18
CA THR A 49 -21.02 -0.74 -18.18
C THR A 49 -19.54 -0.65 -17.80
N LEU A 50 -18.87 -1.78 -17.60
CA LEU A 50 -17.42 -1.80 -17.35
C LEU A 50 -16.64 -1.17 -18.50
N SER A 51 -16.98 -1.51 -19.75
CA SER A 51 -16.34 -0.92 -20.94
C SER A 51 -16.53 0.59 -21.00
N ILE A 52 -17.75 1.10 -20.76
CA ILE A 52 -18.04 2.54 -20.78
C ILE A 52 -17.21 3.26 -19.70
N CYS A 53 -17.17 2.74 -18.47
CA CYS A 53 -16.38 3.32 -17.39
C CYS A 53 -14.88 3.35 -17.72
N LEU A 54 -14.34 2.26 -18.28
CA LEU A 54 -12.94 2.18 -18.69
C LEU A 54 -12.62 3.15 -19.84
N THR A 55 -13.52 3.31 -20.81
CA THR A 55 -13.36 4.29 -21.90
C THR A 55 -13.35 5.72 -21.36
N ILE A 56 -14.25 6.07 -20.44
CA ILE A 56 -14.26 7.39 -19.80
C ILE A 56 -12.96 7.63 -19.03
N LEU A 57 -12.50 6.65 -18.24
CA LEU A 57 -11.23 6.73 -17.51
C LEU A 57 -10.03 6.88 -18.45
N PHE A 58 -10.04 6.19 -19.59
CA PHE A 58 -9.00 6.32 -20.61
C PHE A 58 -8.92 7.75 -21.15
N PHE A 59 -10.05 8.34 -21.55
CA PHE A 59 -10.06 9.74 -22.01
C PHE A 59 -9.70 10.73 -20.90
N LEU A 60 -10.12 10.46 -19.66
CA LEU A 60 -9.73 11.28 -18.51
C LEU A 60 -8.21 11.24 -18.30
N PHE A 61 -7.60 10.06 -18.38
CA PHE A 61 -6.14 9.93 -18.28
C PHE A 61 -5.40 10.61 -19.42
N LEU A 62 -5.93 10.58 -20.65
CA LEU A 62 -5.34 11.30 -21.78
C LEU A 62 -5.29 12.82 -21.59
N VAL A 63 -6.20 13.41 -20.81
CA VAL A 63 -6.30 14.87 -20.65
C VAL A 63 -5.74 15.35 -19.31
N ALA A 64 -5.96 14.58 -18.23
CA ALA A 64 -5.71 14.99 -16.86
C ALA A 64 -4.52 14.29 -16.17
N TYR A 65 -3.96 13.21 -16.75
CA TYR A 65 -2.83 12.50 -16.16
C TYR A 65 -1.51 13.13 -16.59
N GLU A 66 -1.06 14.15 -15.86
CA GLU A 66 0.25 14.78 -16.07
C GLU A 66 1.37 13.81 -15.62
N GLU A 67 2.29 13.42 -16.51
CA GLU A 67 3.45 12.63 -16.11
C GLU A 67 4.29 13.44 -15.12
N THR A 68 4.52 12.85 -13.97
CA THR A 68 5.34 13.41 -12.91
C THR A 68 6.25 12.31 -12.40
N LYS A 69 7.33 11.94 -13.09
CA LYS A 69 8.49 11.43 -12.35
C LYS A 69 9.12 12.65 -11.68
N PHE A 70 8.60 13.03 -10.51
CA PHE A 70 9.25 14.05 -9.69
C PHE A 70 10.56 13.44 -9.18
N VAL A 71 11.69 13.89 -9.73
CA VAL A 71 13.02 13.55 -9.20
C VAL A 71 13.34 14.63 -8.17
N PRO A 72 13.20 14.37 -6.85
CA PRO A 72 13.64 15.34 -5.85
C PRO A 72 15.16 15.52 -6.02
N LEU A 73 15.59 16.74 -6.35
CA LEU A 73 16.99 17.13 -6.21
C LEU A 73 17.29 17.15 -4.70
N TYR A 74 18.03 16.15 -4.21
CA TYR A 74 18.53 16.17 -2.84
C TYR A 74 19.58 17.28 -2.73
N VAL A 75 19.19 18.41 -2.15
CA VAL A 75 20.11 19.49 -1.78
C VAL A 75 21.06 18.96 -0.70
N GLY A 76 22.36 18.84 -1.01
CA GLY A 76 23.39 18.64 0.02
C GLY A 76 24.55 17.68 -0.25
N TYR A 77 24.73 17.12 -1.46
CA TYR A 77 25.98 16.41 -1.77
C TYR A 77 26.92 17.26 -2.63
N PRO A 78 28.18 17.48 -2.21
CA PRO A 78 29.19 18.00 -3.11
C PRO A 78 29.44 16.90 -4.16
N THR A 79 29.08 17.16 -5.41
CA THR A 79 29.75 16.51 -6.54
C THR A 79 31.21 16.97 -6.49
N ALA A 80 32.04 16.20 -5.79
CA ALA A 80 33.47 16.31 -5.92
C ALA A 80 33.83 15.78 -7.31
N ASP A 81 34.05 16.70 -8.24
CA ASP A 81 35.02 16.59 -9.34
C ASP A 81 35.45 18.01 -9.73
N PRO A 82 36.59 18.53 -9.21
CA PRO A 82 37.05 19.88 -9.48
C PRO A 82 37.73 20.09 -10.84
N THR A 83 37.58 19.18 -11.82
CA THR A 83 38.51 19.15 -12.97
C THR A 83 37.98 19.71 -14.30
N THR A 84 36.79 20.31 -14.36
CA THR A 84 36.30 20.92 -15.61
C THR A 84 35.67 22.29 -15.40
N LEU A 85 36.50 23.30 -15.18
CA LEU A 85 36.17 24.68 -15.52
C LEU A 85 37.02 25.07 -16.74
N PRO A 86 36.40 25.42 -17.89
CA PRO A 86 37.16 25.98 -19.01
C PRO A 86 37.69 27.35 -18.61
N SER A 87 39.00 27.50 -18.65
CA SER A 87 39.70 28.77 -18.51
C SER A 87 39.29 29.71 -19.65
N ALA A 88 38.64 30.82 -19.32
CA ALA A 88 38.54 31.96 -20.21
C ALA A 88 39.43 33.09 -19.65
N GLN A 89 40.49 33.36 -20.39
CA GLN A 89 41.34 34.57 -20.37
C GLN A 89 40.43 35.82 -20.30
N GLY A 90 40.66 36.88 -19.51
CA GLY A 90 41.88 37.63 -19.31
C GLY A 90 41.82 38.91 -20.15
N GLU A 91 41.40 40.05 -19.58
CA GLU A 91 41.74 41.44 -19.99
C GLU A 91 41.17 42.47 -18.97
N ASP A 92 42.06 43.04 -18.13
CA ASP A 92 42.33 44.48 -17.88
C ASP A 92 41.18 45.53 -17.77
N LEU A 93 41.16 46.58 -16.92
CA LEU A 93 42.12 47.30 -16.06
C LEU A 93 41.37 48.41 -15.23
N LYS A 94 41.90 48.74 -14.02
CA LYS A 94 41.88 50.06 -13.26
C LYS A 94 40.55 50.55 -12.63
N THR A 95 40.44 51.12 -11.41
CA THR A 95 41.27 52.03 -10.56
C THR A 95 40.63 52.08 -9.14
N ALA A 96 41.30 51.83 -8.00
CA ALA A 96 42.13 52.69 -7.11
C ALA A 96 41.41 53.49 -5.97
N GLY A 97 41.86 53.23 -4.71
CA GLY A 97 41.87 54.12 -3.52
C GLY A 97 40.62 54.12 -2.62
N GLY A 98 40.62 54.06 -1.28
CA GLY A 98 41.65 54.10 -0.22
C GLY A 98 40.99 54.41 1.14
N SER A 99 41.42 53.69 2.20
CA SER A 99 41.46 54.03 3.66
C SER A 99 40.22 54.61 4.41
N ASN A 100 39.71 53.91 5.44
CA ASN A 100 40.09 54.09 6.86
C ASN A 100 39.12 53.43 7.87
N GLU A 101 39.72 52.74 8.85
CA GLU A 101 39.20 52.23 10.13
C GLU A 101 38.63 53.38 11.01
N SER A 102 37.74 53.26 12.00
CA SER A 102 37.55 52.23 13.04
C SER A 102 36.30 52.51 13.91
N LYS A 103 35.70 51.42 14.43
CA LYS A 103 35.15 51.22 15.79
C LYS A 103 33.89 51.99 16.27
N ASN A 104 32.77 51.26 16.36
CA ASN A 104 32.19 50.72 17.62
C ASN A 104 30.67 50.52 17.50
N LEU A 105 30.19 49.27 17.31
CA LEU A 105 29.18 48.61 18.16
C LEU A 105 28.93 47.17 17.66
N ASP A 106 29.93 46.32 17.87
CA ASP A 106 29.82 44.88 18.06
C ASP A 106 28.67 44.54 19.05
N THR A 107 27.80 43.54 18.95
CA THR A 107 27.62 42.41 18.04
C THR A 107 26.24 41.83 18.38
N LEU A 108 25.16 42.22 17.70
CA LEU A 108 23.86 41.57 17.82
C LEU A 108 23.16 41.57 16.47
N THR A 109 22.86 40.38 15.97
CA THR A 109 21.94 40.06 14.86
C THR A 109 22.36 40.54 13.46
N LYS A 110 23.31 39.82 12.86
CA LYS A 110 23.28 39.41 11.44
C LYS A 110 24.26 38.23 11.29
N MET A 111 23.79 37.05 11.70
CA MET A 111 24.39 35.81 11.21
C MET A 111 23.94 35.69 9.76
N ASP A 112 24.91 35.78 8.85
CA ASP A 112 24.74 35.49 7.44
C ASP A 112 23.98 34.17 7.27
N SER A 113 22.77 34.29 6.73
CA SER A 113 22.03 33.18 6.16
C SER A 113 22.93 32.48 5.15
N PRO A 114 23.17 31.17 5.22
CA PRO A 114 23.83 30.47 4.12
C PRO A 114 22.93 30.66 2.89
N SER A 115 23.48 31.37 1.92
CA SER A 115 22.83 31.74 0.67
C SER A 115 22.29 30.50 -0.03
N VAL A 116 20.96 30.47 -0.05
CA VAL A 116 20.07 29.63 -0.84
C VAL A 116 20.55 29.56 -2.29
N TYR A 117 21.23 28.48 -2.67
CA TYR A 117 21.18 27.99 -4.05
C TYR A 117 19.94 27.12 -4.19
N ALA A 118 18.76 27.74 -4.11
CA ALA A 118 17.58 27.16 -4.72
C ALA A 118 17.76 27.35 -6.22
N THR A 119 18.24 26.32 -6.93
CA THR A 119 18.00 26.25 -8.37
C THR A 119 16.50 26.34 -8.55
N ALA A 120 16.04 27.48 -9.10
CA ALA A 120 14.63 27.73 -9.35
C ALA A 120 14.09 26.59 -10.22
N TYR A 121 13.25 25.74 -9.63
CA TYR A 121 12.51 24.73 -10.38
C TYR A 121 11.60 25.47 -11.36
N THR A 122 11.88 25.38 -12.65
CA THR A 122 10.98 25.88 -13.68
C THR A 122 9.89 24.83 -13.88
N PRO A 123 8.60 25.16 -13.65
CA PRO A 123 7.54 24.19 -13.89
C PRO A 123 7.51 23.82 -15.38
N HIS A 124 7.57 22.53 -15.69
CA HIS A 124 7.46 22.03 -17.06
C HIS A 124 6.19 22.56 -17.74
N THR A 125 6.26 22.87 -19.03
CA THR A 125 5.09 23.27 -19.84
C THR A 125 4.14 22.08 -20.03
N TYR A 126 2.84 22.31 -20.22
CA TYR A 126 1.82 21.24 -20.38
C TYR A 126 2.25 20.14 -21.38
N ARG A 127 2.82 20.50 -22.54
CA ARG A 127 3.35 19.51 -23.52
C ARG A 127 4.55 18.70 -23.03
N GLN A 128 5.38 19.27 -22.16
CA GLN A 128 6.51 18.56 -21.53
C GLN A 128 6.03 17.66 -20.38
N ARG A 129 4.90 17.99 -19.73
CA ARG A 129 4.24 17.14 -18.73
C ARG A 129 3.44 16.00 -19.34
N MET A 130 2.91 16.18 -20.55
CA MET A 130 2.18 15.14 -21.30
C MET A 130 3.12 14.31 -22.21
N ARG A 131 4.41 14.20 -21.89
CA ARG A 131 5.35 13.40 -22.67
C ARG A 131 4.95 11.92 -22.56
N LEU A 132 4.68 11.30 -23.69
CA LEU A 132 4.33 9.87 -23.77
C LEU A 132 5.51 8.94 -23.47
N TRP A 133 6.74 9.43 -23.61
CA TRP A 133 7.94 8.63 -23.39
C TRP A 133 9.00 9.40 -22.61
N THR A 134 9.38 8.81 -21.49
CA THR A 134 10.46 9.25 -20.62
C THR A 134 11.54 8.16 -20.62
N PRO A 135 12.64 8.30 -21.38
CA PRO A 135 13.74 7.34 -21.33
C PRO A 135 14.35 7.34 -19.93
N THR A 136 14.67 6.15 -19.42
CA THR A 136 15.37 5.96 -18.14
C THR A 136 16.58 5.09 -18.43
N ASP A 137 17.76 5.50 -17.97
CA ASP A 137 19.04 4.80 -18.22
C ASP A 137 19.25 3.57 -17.30
N GLU A 138 18.21 3.17 -16.57
CA GLU A 138 18.24 2.07 -15.61
C GLU A 138 18.25 0.70 -16.34
N PRO A 139 19.29 -0.14 -16.20
CA PRO A 139 19.34 -1.45 -16.85
C PRO A 139 18.23 -2.39 -16.35
N LEU A 140 17.34 -2.79 -17.26
CA LEU A 140 16.20 -3.71 -17.03
C LEU A 140 16.55 -4.96 -16.22
N GLY A 141 17.69 -5.60 -16.50
CA GLY A 141 18.11 -6.82 -15.80
C GLY A 141 18.38 -6.60 -14.30
N LYS A 142 18.93 -5.44 -13.92
CA LYS A 142 19.14 -5.11 -12.50
C LYS A 142 17.82 -4.75 -11.82
N LEU A 143 16.91 -4.09 -12.53
CA LEU A 143 15.56 -3.79 -12.06
C LEU A 143 14.76 -5.07 -11.74
N PHE A 144 14.96 -6.13 -12.53
CA PHE A 144 14.32 -7.43 -12.33
C PHE A 144 14.88 -8.19 -11.11
N LEU A 145 16.19 -8.12 -10.87
CA LEU A 145 16.85 -8.84 -9.78
C LEU A 145 16.76 -8.14 -8.42
N LEU A 146 16.51 -6.83 -8.39
CA LEU A 146 16.46 -6.06 -7.15
C LEU A 146 15.34 -6.53 -6.20
N PRO A 147 14.09 -6.77 -6.65
CA PRO A 147 13.03 -7.34 -5.80
C PRO A 147 13.39 -8.69 -5.16
N LEU A 148 14.17 -9.55 -5.85
CA LEU A 148 14.63 -10.84 -5.29
C LEU A 148 15.57 -10.66 -4.10
N HIS A 149 16.28 -9.53 -4.01
CA HIS A 149 17.07 -9.22 -2.83
C HIS A 149 16.21 -8.62 -1.73
N VAL A 150 15.20 -7.82 -2.08
CA VAL A 150 14.29 -7.16 -1.14
C VAL A 150 13.39 -8.17 -0.40
N VAL A 151 13.02 -9.30 -1.03
CA VAL A 151 12.24 -10.37 -0.38
C VAL A 151 12.88 -10.93 0.89
N THR A 152 14.20 -10.82 1.02
CA THR A 152 14.94 -11.34 2.18
C THR A 152 14.72 -10.52 3.46
N LEU A 153 14.12 -9.33 3.34
CA LEU A 153 13.80 -8.46 4.48
C LEU A 153 12.53 -8.97 5.18
N PRO A 154 12.58 -9.30 6.49
CA PRO A 154 11.45 -9.91 7.19
C PRO A 154 10.15 -9.09 7.17
N HIS A 155 10.21 -7.76 7.30
CA HIS A 155 8.99 -6.93 7.24
C HIS A 155 8.37 -6.93 5.84
N VAL A 156 9.17 -7.05 4.78
CA VAL A 156 8.66 -7.19 3.40
C VAL A 156 7.96 -8.53 3.25
N LEU A 157 8.62 -9.61 3.67
CA LEU A 157 8.04 -10.96 3.58
C LEU A 157 6.76 -11.09 4.41
N PHE A 158 6.74 -10.53 5.62
CA PHE A 158 5.53 -10.45 6.44
C PHE A 158 4.40 -9.72 5.73
N THR A 159 4.66 -8.52 5.20
CA THR A 159 3.66 -7.74 4.48
C THR A 159 3.14 -8.49 3.26
N ALA A 160 4.04 -9.15 2.52
CA ALA A 160 3.71 -9.95 1.35
C ALA A 160 2.83 -11.16 1.71
N LEU A 161 3.20 -11.94 2.73
CA LEU A 161 2.44 -13.10 3.19
C LEU A 161 1.08 -12.70 3.75
N GLN A 162 1.05 -11.65 4.56
CA GLN A 162 -0.18 -11.18 5.19
C GLN A 162 -1.18 -10.69 4.13
N PHE A 163 -0.72 -9.87 3.19
CA PHE A 163 -1.58 -9.37 2.13
C PHE A 163 -1.99 -10.48 1.15
N ALA A 164 -1.07 -11.40 0.83
CA ALA A 164 -1.39 -12.55 -0.02
C ALA A 164 -2.48 -13.42 0.61
N ALA A 165 -2.38 -13.73 1.91
CA ALA A 165 -3.40 -14.50 2.62
C ALA A 165 -4.75 -13.77 2.64
N VAL A 166 -4.75 -12.47 2.94
CA VAL A 166 -5.97 -11.64 2.92
C VAL A 166 -6.69 -11.71 1.56
N VAL A 167 -5.95 -11.56 0.45
CA VAL A 167 -6.54 -11.62 -0.89
C VAL A 167 -6.96 -13.04 -1.27
N ALA A 168 -6.19 -14.05 -0.87
CA ALA A 168 -6.56 -15.46 -1.05
C ALA A 168 -7.90 -15.78 -0.37
N TRP A 169 -8.11 -15.31 0.85
CA TRP A 169 -9.38 -15.45 1.57
C TRP A 169 -10.51 -14.63 0.96
N LEU A 170 -10.22 -13.45 0.38
CA LEU A 170 -11.20 -12.67 -0.36
C LEU A 170 -11.75 -13.47 -1.54
N VAL A 171 -10.85 -14.02 -2.36
CA VAL A 171 -11.20 -14.84 -3.52
C VAL A 171 -12.03 -16.05 -3.08
N LEU A 172 -11.65 -16.69 -1.97
CA LEU A 172 -12.39 -17.81 -1.41
C LEU A 172 -13.82 -17.43 -1.02
N VAL A 173 -13.99 -16.37 -0.22
CA VAL A 173 -15.32 -15.93 0.25
C VAL A 173 -16.18 -15.46 -0.92
N MET A 174 -15.64 -14.67 -1.85
CA MET A 174 -16.42 -14.16 -2.99
C MET A 174 -16.94 -15.28 -3.89
N ALA A 175 -16.11 -16.29 -4.18
CA ALA A 175 -16.53 -17.45 -4.95
C ALA A 175 -17.58 -18.28 -4.20
N MET A 176 -17.38 -18.50 -2.90
CA MET A 176 -18.30 -19.27 -2.07
C MET A 176 -19.66 -18.58 -1.88
N ILE A 177 -19.70 -17.24 -1.77
CA ILE A 177 -20.96 -16.48 -1.76
C ILE A 177 -21.80 -16.82 -3.01
N SER A 178 -21.18 -16.81 -4.19
CA SER A 178 -21.88 -17.12 -5.44
C SER A 178 -22.42 -18.55 -5.47
N ILE A 179 -21.61 -19.51 -5.03
CA ILE A 179 -21.96 -20.94 -5.07
C ILE A 179 -23.04 -21.27 -4.03
N ILE A 180 -22.82 -20.93 -2.75
CA ILE A 180 -23.67 -21.37 -1.63
C ILE A 180 -25.04 -20.71 -1.68
N PHE A 181 -25.10 -19.39 -1.90
CA PHE A 181 -26.36 -18.66 -1.83
C PHE A 181 -27.26 -18.89 -3.04
N SER A 182 -26.70 -19.36 -4.16
CA SER A 182 -27.48 -19.79 -5.32
C SER A 182 -28.16 -21.15 -5.11
N MET A 183 -27.68 -21.96 -4.16
CA MET A 183 -28.21 -23.30 -3.87
C MET A 183 -29.23 -23.30 -2.72
N PRO A 184 -30.01 -24.39 -2.53
CA PRO A 184 -30.81 -24.59 -1.32
C PRO A 184 -29.93 -24.56 -0.06
N PRO A 185 -30.38 -23.96 1.06
CA PRO A 185 -31.73 -23.47 1.34
C PRO A 185 -32.02 -22.02 0.88
N TYR A 186 -31.01 -21.25 0.47
CA TYR A 186 -31.16 -19.80 0.23
C TYR A 186 -31.83 -19.47 -1.11
N ARG A 187 -31.44 -20.14 -2.20
CA ARG A 187 -31.99 -19.93 -3.55
C ARG A 187 -32.06 -18.46 -3.96
N PHE A 188 -31.01 -17.69 -3.67
CA PHE A 188 -30.95 -16.28 -4.01
C PHE A 188 -30.87 -16.08 -5.53
N THR A 189 -31.52 -15.02 -5.99
CA THR A 189 -31.35 -14.52 -7.35
C THR A 189 -29.96 -13.90 -7.51
N THR A 190 -29.55 -13.62 -8.76
CA THR A 190 -28.29 -12.93 -9.06
C THR A 190 -28.14 -11.60 -8.30
N ALA A 191 -29.25 -10.86 -8.11
CA ALA A 191 -29.26 -9.66 -7.28
C ALA A 191 -29.03 -9.98 -5.80
N GLY A 192 -29.70 -11.00 -5.26
CA GLY A 192 -29.55 -11.42 -3.86
C GLY A 192 -28.13 -11.87 -3.53
N VAL A 193 -27.47 -12.59 -4.44
CA VAL A 193 -26.05 -12.97 -4.32
C VAL A 193 -25.16 -11.73 -4.31
N GLY A 194 -25.44 -10.73 -5.16
CA GLY A 194 -24.75 -9.44 -5.13
C GLY A 194 -24.93 -8.69 -3.81
N TYR A 195 -26.15 -8.69 -3.24
CA TYR A 195 -26.45 -8.04 -1.97
C TYR A 195 -25.69 -8.63 -0.77
N MET A 196 -25.23 -9.89 -0.85
CA MET A 196 -24.43 -10.51 0.20
C MET A 196 -23.05 -9.85 0.37
N THR A 197 -22.57 -9.01 -0.55
CA THR A 197 -21.33 -8.25 -0.37
C THR A 197 -21.51 -6.99 0.50
N LEU A 198 -22.74 -6.61 0.85
CA LEU A 198 -23.01 -5.45 1.73
C LEU A 198 -22.43 -5.62 3.13
N GLY A 199 -22.54 -6.81 3.72
CA GLY A 199 -21.95 -7.10 5.03
C GLY A 199 -20.43 -6.88 5.02
N PRO A 200 -19.69 -7.57 4.13
CA PRO A 200 -18.28 -7.31 3.88
C PRO A 200 -17.94 -5.84 3.59
N PHE A 201 -18.74 -5.13 2.78
CA PHE A 201 -18.52 -3.71 2.52
C PHE A 201 -18.52 -2.86 3.80
N VAL A 202 -19.57 -3.02 4.64
CA VAL A 202 -19.67 -2.30 5.91
C VAL A 202 -18.50 -2.63 6.83
N GLY A 203 -18.17 -3.91 6.95
CA GLY A 203 -17.00 -4.37 7.71
C GLY A 203 -15.70 -3.72 7.25
N ASN A 204 -15.47 -3.68 5.93
CA ASN A 204 -14.28 -3.08 5.34
C ASN A 204 -14.17 -1.57 5.59
N VAL A 205 -15.28 -0.82 5.56
CA VAL A 205 -15.28 0.61 5.90
C VAL A 205 -14.74 0.82 7.33
N PHE A 206 -15.28 0.08 8.31
CA PHE A 206 -14.79 0.14 9.69
C PHE A 206 -13.35 -0.36 9.82
N GLY A 207 -12.98 -1.41 9.07
CA GLY A 207 -11.62 -1.94 9.04
C GLY A 207 -10.60 -0.92 8.53
N THR A 208 -10.96 -0.16 7.49
CA THR A 208 -10.12 0.89 6.90
C THR A 208 -9.97 2.06 7.87
N LEU A 209 -11.07 2.49 8.52
CA LEU A 209 -11.02 3.53 9.56
C LEU A 209 -10.16 3.13 10.76
N TYR A 210 -10.21 1.85 11.14
CA TYR A 210 -9.38 1.28 12.20
C TYR A 210 -7.89 1.20 11.79
N GLY A 211 -7.60 0.68 10.60
CA GLY A 211 -6.24 0.45 10.11
C GLY A 211 -5.50 1.70 9.63
N GLY A 212 -6.22 2.75 9.24
CA GLY A 212 -5.68 4.03 8.78
C GLY A 212 -5.71 5.10 9.88
N PRO A 213 -6.72 6.00 9.92
CA PRO A 213 -6.74 7.15 10.83
C PRO A 213 -6.58 6.81 12.32
N LEU A 214 -7.26 5.75 12.79
CA LEU A 214 -7.16 5.35 14.18
C LEU A 214 -5.78 4.77 14.51
N SER A 215 -5.21 3.98 13.60
CA SER A 215 -3.84 3.45 13.70
C SER A 215 -2.82 4.58 13.80
N ASP A 216 -2.89 5.57 12.92
CA ASP A 216 -1.99 6.74 12.95
C ASP A 216 -2.11 7.51 14.28
N TRP A 217 -3.34 7.72 14.77
CA TRP A 217 -3.57 8.39 16.05
C TRP A 217 -2.97 7.61 17.24
N ILE A 218 -3.18 6.28 17.29
CA ILE A 218 -2.63 5.43 18.35
C ILE A 218 -1.10 5.45 18.31
N VAL A 219 -0.50 5.38 17.14
CA VAL A 219 0.96 5.38 16.99
C VAL A 219 1.58 6.71 17.44
N VAL A 220 0.97 7.85 17.11
CA VAL A 220 1.42 9.15 17.63
C VAL A 220 1.35 9.19 19.16
N ARG A 221 0.29 8.64 19.74
CA ARG A 221 0.14 8.55 21.20
C ARG A 221 1.19 7.65 21.83
N LEU A 222 1.52 6.51 21.21
CA LEU A 222 2.58 5.60 21.67
C LEU A 222 3.96 6.23 21.53
N ALA A 223 4.25 6.92 20.43
CA ALA A 223 5.50 7.64 20.22
C ALA A 223 5.72 8.73 21.27
N ARG A 224 4.69 9.51 21.62
CA ARG A 224 4.77 10.50 22.71
C ARG A 224 5.08 9.87 24.06
N ARG A 225 4.55 8.67 24.34
CA ARG A 225 4.86 7.92 25.55
C ARG A 225 6.27 7.31 25.52
N ASN A 226 6.83 7.09 24.34
CA ASN A 226 8.18 6.56 24.12
C ASN A 226 9.23 7.67 23.92
N GLY A 227 9.10 8.79 24.64
CA GLY A 227 10.05 9.90 24.55
C GLY A 227 10.11 10.59 23.17
N ASN A 228 9.00 10.60 22.44
CA ASN A 228 8.87 11.11 21.06
C ASN A 228 9.68 10.33 20.01
N VAL A 229 10.09 9.10 20.30
CA VAL A 229 10.75 8.21 19.33
C VAL A 229 9.70 7.37 18.63
N PHE A 230 9.54 7.59 17.32
CA PHE A 230 8.66 6.80 16.46
C PHE A 230 9.32 5.50 16.03
N GLU A 231 8.66 4.38 16.29
CA GLU A 231 9.05 3.06 15.80
C GLU A 231 7.91 2.49 14.95
N PRO A 232 8.14 2.14 13.66
CA PRO A 232 7.14 1.54 12.78
C PRO A 232 6.41 0.33 13.39
N GLU A 233 7.10 -0.46 14.22
CA GLU A 233 6.59 -1.64 14.90
C GLU A 233 5.44 -1.34 15.89
N MET A 234 5.29 -0.09 16.35
CA MET A 234 4.16 0.33 17.20
C MET A 234 2.80 0.07 16.54
N ARG A 235 2.74 0.02 15.20
CA ARG A 235 1.54 -0.30 14.42
C ARG A 235 1.06 -1.74 14.63
N LEU A 236 1.98 -2.66 14.93
CA LEU A 236 1.69 -4.09 15.03
C LEU A 236 0.76 -4.43 16.21
N HIS A 237 0.72 -3.60 17.25
CA HIS A 237 -0.18 -3.81 18.40
C HIS A 237 -1.66 -3.83 18.01
N LEU A 238 -2.03 -3.11 16.94
CA LEU A 238 -3.41 -3.02 16.49
C LEU A 238 -3.88 -4.28 15.76
N LEU A 239 -2.95 -5.11 15.26
CA LEU A 239 -3.28 -6.30 14.47
C LEU A 239 -3.97 -7.40 15.27
N CYS A 240 -3.84 -7.41 16.61
CA CYS A 240 -4.48 -8.42 17.45
C CYS A 240 -5.99 -8.51 17.20
N VAL A 241 -6.68 -7.36 17.27
CA VAL A 241 -8.13 -7.27 17.05
C VAL A 241 -8.48 -7.68 15.63
N SER A 242 -7.70 -7.22 14.64
CA SER A 242 -7.94 -7.50 13.23
C SER A 242 -7.78 -8.98 12.88
N VAL A 243 -6.76 -9.65 13.44
CA VAL A 243 -6.49 -11.07 13.20
C VAL A 243 -7.58 -11.95 13.81
N VAL A 244 -7.99 -11.67 15.05
CA VAL A 244 -9.09 -12.40 15.72
C VAL A 244 -10.40 -12.18 14.97
N SER A 245 -10.70 -10.94 14.58
CA SER A 245 -11.91 -10.60 13.83
C SER A 245 -11.95 -11.27 12.46
N MET A 246 -10.83 -11.28 11.71
CA MET A 246 -10.77 -11.94 10.40
C MET A 246 -11.01 -13.45 10.50
N ALA A 247 -10.31 -14.10 11.42
CA ALA A 247 -10.42 -15.54 11.63
C ALA A 247 -11.84 -15.91 12.11
N GLY A 248 -12.36 -15.21 13.12
CA GLY A 248 -13.72 -15.39 13.62
C GLY A 248 -14.78 -15.16 12.55
N GLY A 249 -14.61 -14.13 11.71
CA GLY A 249 -15.50 -13.83 10.60
C GLY A 249 -15.56 -14.93 9.53
N LEU A 250 -14.41 -15.49 9.16
CA LEU A 250 -14.32 -16.62 8.22
C LEU A 250 -15.02 -17.87 8.77
N ILE A 251 -14.78 -18.21 10.04
CA ILE A 251 -15.43 -19.36 10.70
C ILE A 251 -16.94 -19.13 10.77
N MET A 252 -17.35 -17.94 11.22
CA MET A 252 -18.76 -17.57 11.33
C MET A 252 -19.45 -17.66 9.98
N PHE A 253 -18.84 -17.13 8.91
CA PHE A 253 -19.39 -17.20 7.56
C PHE A 253 -19.68 -18.64 7.14
N GLY A 254 -18.68 -19.53 7.21
CA GLY A 254 -18.84 -20.90 6.72
C GLY A 254 -19.78 -21.75 7.57
N VAL A 255 -19.66 -21.71 8.91
CA VAL A 255 -20.48 -22.53 9.80
C VAL A 255 -21.95 -22.12 9.75
N THR A 256 -22.23 -20.82 9.70
CA THR A 256 -23.62 -20.34 9.63
C THR A 256 -24.27 -20.60 8.28
N ALA A 257 -23.48 -20.53 7.19
CA ALA A 257 -23.95 -20.83 5.84
C ALA A 257 -24.23 -22.33 5.64
N ASP A 258 -23.35 -23.21 6.16
CA ASP A 258 -23.50 -24.67 6.07
C ASP A 258 -24.73 -25.17 6.84
N ARG A 259 -25.00 -24.58 8.00
CA ARG A 259 -26.20 -24.89 8.81
C ARG A 259 -27.50 -24.33 8.21
N GLY A 260 -27.44 -23.61 7.09
CA GLY A 260 -28.62 -23.01 6.48
C GLY A 260 -29.29 -21.95 7.36
N MET A 261 -28.53 -21.31 8.26
CA MET A 261 -29.08 -20.28 9.16
C MET A 261 -29.49 -19.04 8.37
N HIS A 262 -30.28 -18.14 8.96
CA HIS A 262 -30.71 -16.91 8.29
C HIS A 262 -29.51 -16.16 7.68
N TRP A 263 -29.63 -15.73 6.42
CA TRP A 263 -28.55 -15.15 5.59
C TRP A 263 -27.79 -13.98 6.24
N ILE A 264 -28.42 -13.31 7.20
CA ILE A 264 -27.82 -12.21 7.96
C ILE A 264 -26.60 -12.67 8.78
N LEU A 265 -26.59 -13.91 9.26
CA LEU A 265 -25.51 -14.45 10.09
C LEU A 265 -24.23 -14.69 9.27
N PRO A 266 -24.29 -15.36 8.10
CA PRO A 266 -23.14 -15.37 7.19
C PRO A 266 -22.70 -13.96 6.78
N SER A 267 -23.63 -13.04 6.56
CA SER A 267 -23.31 -11.65 6.19
C SER A 267 -22.53 -10.92 7.30
N ILE A 268 -22.90 -11.11 8.57
CA ILE A 268 -22.15 -10.61 9.73
C ILE A 268 -20.76 -11.24 9.80
N GLY A 269 -20.64 -12.55 9.54
CA GLY A 269 -19.32 -13.20 9.42
C GLY A 269 -18.46 -12.58 8.33
N GLY A 270 -19.06 -12.30 7.17
CA GLY A 270 -18.44 -11.56 6.08
C GLY A 270 -17.99 -10.14 6.47
N ALA A 271 -18.76 -9.45 7.32
CA ALA A 271 -18.39 -8.14 7.85
C ALA A 271 -17.15 -8.20 8.76
N PHE A 272 -17.09 -9.15 9.70
CA PHE A 272 -15.90 -9.33 10.54
C PHE A 272 -14.66 -9.72 9.73
N PHE A 273 -14.84 -10.60 8.76
CA PHE A 273 -13.80 -10.96 7.80
C PHE A 273 -13.25 -9.72 7.07
N ALA A 274 -14.14 -8.89 6.52
CA ALA A 274 -13.75 -7.71 5.76
C ALA A 274 -13.19 -6.58 6.64
N PHE A 275 -13.63 -6.46 7.89
CA PHE A 275 -13.00 -5.59 8.89
C PHE A 275 -11.53 -5.97 9.11
N GLY A 276 -11.27 -7.27 9.32
CA GLY A 276 -9.92 -7.79 9.48
C GLY A 276 -9.07 -7.54 8.24
N MET A 277 -9.60 -7.81 7.05
CA MET A 277 -8.93 -7.53 5.78
C MET A 277 -8.54 -6.06 5.60
N GLY A 278 -9.50 -5.14 5.76
CA GLY A 278 -9.25 -3.71 5.54
C GLY A 278 -8.22 -3.15 6.51
N SER A 279 -8.27 -3.59 7.77
CA SER A 279 -7.31 -3.15 8.79
C SER A 279 -5.92 -3.77 8.64
N ILE A 280 -5.83 -5.08 8.44
CA ILE A 280 -4.56 -5.79 8.28
C ILE A 280 -3.80 -5.27 7.06
N GLY A 281 -4.50 -5.11 5.92
CA GLY A 281 -3.89 -4.60 4.69
C GLY A 281 -3.27 -3.22 4.87
N GLU A 282 -4.03 -2.29 5.45
CA GLU A 282 -3.57 -0.92 5.68
C GLU A 282 -2.38 -0.86 6.64
N ILE A 283 -2.46 -1.57 7.77
CA ILE A 283 -1.41 -1.58 8.79
C ILE A 283 -0.12 -2.18 8.22
N ALA A 284 -0.20 -3.28 7.48
CA ALA A 284 0.97 -3.96 6.92
C ALA A 284 1.65 -3.09 5.84
N PHE A 285 0.88 -2.46 4.96
CA PHE A 285 1.43 -1.55 3.95
C PHE A 285 2.06 -0.31 4.55
N THR A 286 1.41 0.28 5.54
CA THR A 286 1.95 1.47 6.21
C THR A 286 3.23 1.13 6.96
N LEU A 287 3.29 -0.03 7.64
CA LEU A 287 4.52 -0.53 8.26
C LEU A 287 5.65 -0.69 7.25
N LEU A 288 5.36 -1.24 6.07
CA LEU A 288 6.34 -1.45 5.02
C LEU A 288 6.90 -0.11 4.50
N VAL A 289 6.02 0.85 4.22
CA VAL A 289 6.38 2.20 3.76
C VAL A 289 7.18 2.94 4.83
N ASP A 290 6.80 2.82 6.10
CA ASP A 290 7.49 3.45 7.21
C ASP A 290 8.87 2.81 7.48
N SER A 291 9.04 1.52 7.19
CA SER A 291 10.27 0.78 7.47
C SER A 291 11.32 0.89 6.35
N TYR A 292 10.91 0.89 5.08
CA TYR A 292 11.81 0.75 3.93
C TYR A 292 11.56 1.78 2.81
N ARG A 293 11.51 3.07 3.18
CA ARG A 293 11.15 4.22 2.32
C ARG A 293 11.83 4.26 0.95
N ASP A 294 13.13 3.99 0.91
CA ASP A 294 13.91 4.11 -0.33
C ASP A 294 13.71 2.94 -1.32
N ILE A 295 13.13 1.82 -0.89
CA ILE A 295 12.90 0.60 -1.70
C ILE A 295 11.42 0.17 -1.72
N VAL A 296 10.51 1.11 -1.44
CA VAL A 296 9.06 0.83 -1.35
C VAL A 296 8.51 0.25 -2.65
N ALA A 297 8.93 0.78 -3.80
CA ALA A 297 8.46 0.30 -5.10
C ALA A 297 8.84 -1.18 -5.31
N GLU A 298 10.08 -1.54 -5.04
CA GLU A 298 10.60 -2.90 -5.17
C GLU A 298 9.95 -3.85 -4.16
N ALA A 299 9.71 -3.38 -2.94
CA ALA A 299 8.99 -4.15 -1.93
C ALA A 299 7.54 -4.44 -2.36
N PHE A 300 6.85 -3.47 -2.97
CA PHE A 300 5.50 -3.69 -3.50
C PHE A 300 5.46 -4.65 -4.69
N ILE A 301 6.52 -4.74 -5.50
CA ILE A 301 6.63 -5.78 -6.53
C ILE A 301 6.62 -7.17 -5.88
N VAL A 302 7.40 -7.36 -4.81
CA VAL A 302 7.41 -8.61 -4.04
C VAL A 302 6.02 -8.91 -3.47
N VAL A 303 5.39 -7.94 -2.82
CA VAL A 303 4.03 -8.09 -2.27
C VAL A 303 3.04 -8.50 -3.36
N ALA A 304 3.07 -7.85 -4.53
CA ALA A 304 2.19 -8.16 -5.65
C ALA A 304 2.42 -9.57 -6.22
N PHE A 305 3.69 -10.00 -6.29
CA PHE A 305 4.05 -11.35 -6.74
C PHE A 305 3.44 -12.42 -5.82
N PHE A 306 3.68 -12.34 -4.50
CA PHE A 306 3.13 -13.30 -3.54
C PHE A 306 1.60 -13.28 -3.53
N ARG A 307 1.00 -12.08 -3.57
CA ARG A 307 -0.46 -11.92 -3.66
C ARG A 307 -1.04 -12.68 -4.84
N ASN A 308 -0.48 -12.49 -6.03
CA ASN A 308 -1.02 -13.12 -7.24
C ASN A 308 -0.76 -14.63 -7.24
N ALA A 309 0.44 -15.06 -6.81
CA ALA A 309 0.80 -16.47 -6.76
C ALA A 309 -0.13 -17.28 -5.82
N LEU A 310 -0.39 -16.77 -4.62
CA LEU A 310 -1.27 -17.45 -3.66
C LEU A 310 -2.74 -17.39 -4.09
N SER A 311 -3.20 -16.23 -4.60
CA SER A 311 -4.59 -16.05 -5.02
C SER A 311 -4.96 -16.92 -6.23
N MET A 312 -3.99 -17.25 -7.09
CA MET A 312 -4.19 -18.15 -8.22
C MET A 312 -4.51 -19.58 -7.77
N ALA A 313 -3.91 -20.06 -6.68
CA ALA A 313 -4.07 -21.45 -6.24
C ALA A 313 -5.45 -21.73 -5.64
N VAL A 314 -6.07 -20.74 -4.99
CA VAL A 314 -7.30 -20.91 -4.21
C VAL A 314 -8.48 -21.42 -5.06
N PRO A 315 -8.85 -20.82 -6.22
CA PRO A 315 -9.97 -21.30 -7.03
C PRO A 315 -9.85 -22.76 -7.48
N PHE A 316 -8.63 -23.22 -7.78
CA PHE A 316 -8.40 -24.60 -8.24
C PHE A 316 -8.59 -25.63 -7.12
N ALA A 317 -8.21 -25.28 -5.89
CA ALA A 317 -8.32 -26.17 -4.73
C ALA A 317 -9.70 -26.11 -4.04
N MET A 318 -10.45 -25.03 -4.22
CA MET A 318 -11.64 -24.72 -3.44
C MET A 318 -12.75 -25.78 -3.53
N VAL A 319 -13.19 -26.15 -4.73
CA VAL A 319 -14.31 -27.10 -4.91
C VAL A 319 -13.91 -28.52 -4.44
N PRO A 320 -12.75 -29.07 -4.82
CA PRO A 320 -12.29 -30.35 -4.28
C PRO A 320 -12.15 -30.35 -2.75
N TRP A 321 -11.64 -29.26 -2.17
CA TRP A 321 -11.48 -29.13 -0.73
C TRP A 321 -12.84 -29.13 -0.02
N TRP A 322 -13.79 -28.34 -0.51
CA TRP A 322 -15.16 -28.34 0.00
C TRP A 322 -15.81 -29.73 -0.07
N ASN A 323 -15.71 -30.41 -1.21
CA ASN A 323 -16.28 -31.75 -1.38
C ASN A 323 -15.68 -32.81 -0.44
N SER A 324 -14.43 -32.64 0.00
CA SER A 324 -13.73 -33.60 0.86
C SER A 324 -14.11 -33.53 2.34
N MET A 325 -14.36 -32.34 2.89
CA MET A 325 -14.56 -32.15 4.33
C MET A 325 -15.86 -31.43 4.71
N GLY A 326 -16.61 -30.92 3.72
CA GLY A 326 -17.80 -30.11 3.94
C GLY A 326 -17.49 -28.64 4.21
N LEU A 327 -18.52 -27.80 4.14
CA LEU A 327 -18.37 -26.34 4.14
C LEU A 327 -17.92 -25.80 5.50
N SER A 328 -18.55 -26.26 6.60
CA SER A 328 -18.16 -25.86 7.96
C SER A 328 -16.68 -26.16 8.23
N ASN A 329 -16.23 -27.39 7.99
CA ASN A 329 -14.86 -27.80 8.29
C ASN A 329 -13.85 -27.08 7.40
N MET A 330 -14.21 -26.81 6.14
CA MET A 330 -13.36 -26.02 5.24
C MET A 330 -13.13 -24.62 5.80
N PHE A 331 -14.19 -23.90 6.18
CA PHE A 331 -14.07 -22.55 6.71
C PHE A 331 -13.49 -22.49 8.13
N ILE A 332 -13.69 -23.51 8.96
CA ILE A 332 -12.98 -23.66 10.23
C ILE A 332 -11.47 -23.75 9.97
N THR A 333 -11.06 -24.62 9.04
CA THR A 333 -9.65 -24.79 8.67
C THR A 333 -9.06 -23.50 8.10
N VAL A 334 -9.78 -22.82 7.21
CA VAL A 334 -9.39 -21.51 6.66
C VAL A 334 -9.29 -20.45 7.76
N GLY A 335 -10.21 -20.43 8.73
CA GLY A 335 -10.17 -19.54 9.88
C GLY A 335 -8.95 -19.77 10.77
N CYS A 336 -8.63 -21.04 11.09
CA CYS A 336 -7.44 -21.41 11.85
C CYS A 336 -6.16 -21.04 11.10
N LEU A 337 -6.10 -21.29 9.78
CA LEU A 337 -4.95 -20.94 8.95
C LEU A 337 -4.78 -19.41 8.85
N SER A 338 -5.88 -18.69 8.69
CA SER A 338 -5.92 -17.22 8.71
C SER A 338 -5.43 -16.66 10.05
N PHE A 339 -5.83 -17.27 11.17
CA PHE A 339 -5.33 -16.90 12.50
C PHE A 339 -3.84 -17.16 12.64
N PHE A 340 -3.36 -18.34 12.24
CA PHE A 340 -1.93 -18.71 12.32
C PHE A 340 -1.05 -17.81 11.46
N ILE A 341 -1.44 -17.54 10.22
CA ILE A 341 -0.74 -16.59 9.35
C ILE A 341 -0.80 -15.19 9.94
N GLY A 342 -1.95 -14.78 10.49
CA GLY A 342 -2.10 -13.51 11.19
C GLY A 342 -1.12 -13.36 12.34
N LEU A 343 -0.88 -14.41 13.14
CA LEU A 343 0.06 -14.39 14.26
C LEU A 343 1.53 -14.16 13.85
N LEU A 344 1.87 -14.17 12.56
CA LEU A 344 3.21 -13.78 12.09
C LEU A 344 3.60 -12.35 12.50
N TYR A 345 2.64 -11.50 12.89
CA TYR A 345 2.96 -10.19 13.45
C TYR A 345 3.65 -10.28 14.83
N VAL A 346 3.42 -11.34 15.60
CA VAL A 346 3.93 -11.47 16.98
C VAL A 346 5.47 -11.54 17.02
N PRO A 347 6.15 -12.37 16.21
CA PRO A 347 7.61 -12.32 16.10
C PRO A 347 8.16 -10.93 15.73
N LEU A 348 7.48 -10.22 14.82
CA LEU A 348 7.86 -8.86 14.43
C LEU A 348 7.61 -7.84 15.54
N LEU A 349 6.59 -8.05 16.37
CA LEU A 349 6.32 -7.19 17.52
C LEU A 349 7.43 -7.31 18.57
N LEU A 350 7.93 -8.53 18.81
CA LEU A 350 8.96 -8.78 19.82
C LEU A 350 10.38 -8.46 19.33
N TRP A 351 10.72 -8.85 18.09
CA TRP A 351 12.08 -8.78 17.56
C TRP A 351 12.25 -7.82 16.38
N GLY A 352 11.18 -7.19 15.87
CA GLY A 352 11.21 -6.40 14.64
C GLY A 352 12.24 -5.26 14.66
N LYS A 353 12.33 -4.53 15.79
CA LYS A 353 13.34 -3.49 15.98
C LYS A 353 14.76 -4.04 15.91
N GLN A 354 15.04 -5.14 16.62
CA GLN A 354 16.36 -5.77 16.64
C GLN A 354 16.76 -6.29 15.26
N ILE A 355 15.80 -6.89 14.54
CA ILE A 355 15.98 -7.37 13.17
C ILE A 355 16.38 -6.22 12.25
N ARG A 356 15.71 -5.07 12.32
CA ARG A 356 16.05 -3.89 11.51
C ARG A 356 17.41 -3.31 11.83
N VAL A 357 17.77 -3.21 13.11
CA VAL A 357 19.10 -2.73 13.51
C VAL A 357 20.19 -3.66 12.95
N LYS A 358 20.00 -4.97 13.02
CA LYS A 358 20.94 -5.95 12.44
C LYS A 358 21.00 -5.90 10.90
N LEU A 359 19.88 -5.61 10.25
CA LEU A 359 19.79 -5.54 8.78
C LEU A 359 20.12 -4.16 8.20
N ALA A 360 20.35 -3.14 9.03
CA ALA A 360 20.62 -1.77 8.58
C ALA A 360 21.79 -1.68 7.57
N PRO A 361 22.96 -2.33 7.76
CA PRO A 361 24.05 -2.27 6.79
C PRO A 361 23.68 -2.86 5.43
N ARG A 362 22.87 -3.92 5.43
CA ARG A 362 22.39 -4.57 4.20
C ARG A 362 21.37 -3.68 3.49
N TYR A 363 20.46 -3.05 4.24
CA TYR A 363 19.51 -2.10 3.71
C TYR A 363 20.21 -0.91 3.05
N GLU A 364 21.17 -0.29 3.73
CA GLU A 364 21.98 0.80 3.18
C GLU A 364 22.72 0.37 1.91
N GLY A 365 23.26 -0.85 1.87
CA GLY A 365 23.87 -1.42 0.66
C GLY A 365 22.88 -1.60 -0.50
N LEU A 366 21.62 -1.97 -0.24
CA LEU A 366 20.57 -2.06 -1.27
C LEU A 366 20.17 -0.67 -1.78
N VAL A 367 20.05 0.31 -0.87
CA VAL A 367 19.75 1.70 -1.23
C VAL A 367 20.88 2.31 -2.05
N ALA A 368 22.14 2.09 -1.67
CA ALA A 368 23.30 2.54 -2.43
C ALA A 368 23.33 1.92 -3.83
N LYS A 369 23.08 0.60 -3.95
CA LYS A 369 22.97 -0.07 -5.26
C LYS A 369 21.88 0.53 -6.13
N LYS A 370 20.73 0.86 -5.54
CA LYS A 370 19.62 1.52 -6.26
C LYS A 370 20.00 2.93 -6.74
N LYS A 371 20.66 3.73 -5.89
CA LYS A 371 21.13 5.08 -6.24
C LYS A 371 22.25 5.10 -7.27
N LEU A 372 22.99 4.01 -7.44
CA LEU A 372 23.98 3.87 -8.51
C LEU A 372 23.33 3.47 -9.85
N ILE A 373 22.05 3.12 -9.85
CA ILE A 373 21.33 2.60 -11.02
C ILE A 373 20.48 3.69 -11.69
N GLY A 374 19.85 4.57 -10.92
CA GLY A 374 19.04 5.70 -11.41
C GLY A 374 19.65 7.03 -11.05
#